data_AF-A0A9E1R193-F1
#
_entry.id   AF-A0A9E1R193-F1
#
_cell.length_a   1.000
_cell.length_b   1.000
_cell.length_c   1.000
_cell.angle_alpha   90.00
_cell.angle_beta   90.00
_cell.angle_gamma   90.00
#
_symmetry.space_group_name_H-M   'P 1'
#
loop_
_entity.id
_entity.type
_entity.pdbx_description
1 polymer ?
#
loop_
_entity_poly.entity_id
_entity_poly.type
_entity_poly.pdbx_seq_one_letter_code
_entity_poly.pdbx_strand_id
1 'polypeptide(L)' 'MKRRNFIQNSTLTAASLMAVNPLFSNNNSNPNHVYNLNYAPHFGMFKNHAGSDIFNQLEFIKDQGFKAFEDNGMKNR' A
#
# COMPACT_ATOMS: atom_id res chain seq x y z
N MET A 1 0.07 43.79 -24.77
CA MET A 1 -0.64 42.55 -24.38
C MET A 1 -2.01 42.90 -23.80
N LYS A 2 -3.09 42.17 -24.14
CA LYS A 2 -4.42 42.43 -23.58
C LYS A 2 -4.56 41.76 -22.21
N ARG A 3 -4.73 42.54 -21.14
CA ARG A 3 -4.79 42.07 -19.74
C ARG A 3 -5.87 40.99 -19.51
N ARG A 4 -7.02 41.13 -20.18
CA ARG A 4 -8.11 40.14 -20.14
C ARG A 4 -7.72 38.78 -20.72
N ASN A 5 -6.98 38.76 -21.83
CA ASN A 5 -6.52 37.52 -22.46
C ASN A 5 -5.45 36.83 -21.60
N PHE A 6 -4.60 37.60 -20.92
CA PHE A 6 -3.62 37.04 -20.00
C PHE A 6 -4.29 36.34 -18.81
N ILE A 7 -5.28 36.99 -18.18
CA ILE A 7 -6.02 36.38 -17.07
C ILE A 7 -6.77 35.13 -17.51
N GLN A 8 -7.46 35.17 -18.66
CA GLN A 8 -8.17 34.00 -19.21
C GLN A 8 -7.22 32.82 -19.49
N ASN A 9 -6.06 33.09 -20.08
CA ASN A 9 -5.08 32.05 -20.40
C ASN A 9 -4.42 31.47 -19.14
N SER A 10 -4.15 32.30 -18.13
CA SER A 10 -3.60 31.87 -16.84
C SER A 10 -4.59 31.00 -16.07
N THR A 11 -5.88 31.35 -16.06
CA THR A 11 -6.91 30.54 -15.39
C THR A 11 -7.13 29.19 -16.07
N LEU A 12 -7.08 29.14 -17.41
CA LEU A 12 -7.26 27.91 -18.17
C LEU A 12 -6.10 26.92 -17.93
N THR A 13 -4.87 27.44 -17.83
CA THR A 13 -3.67 26.63 -17.58
C THR A 13 -3.62 26.12 -16.13
N ALA A 14 -4.09 26.90 -15.15
CA ALA A 14 -4.18 26.44 -13.76
C ALA A 14 -5.26 25.34 -13.59
N ALA A 15 -6.38 25.45 -14.30
CA ALA A 15 -7.44 24.45 -14.26
C ALA A 15 -7.01 23.11 -14.90
N SER A 16 -6.19 23.13 -15.97
CA SER A 16 -5.69 21.90 -16.58
C SER A 16 -4.72 21.12 -15.68
N LEU A 17 -3.97 21.82 -14.81
CA LEU A 17 -3.10 21.20 -13.80
C LEU A 17 -3.86 20.60 -12.61
N MET A 18 -5.12 21.01 -12.39
CA MET A 18 -5.98 20.46 -11.34
C MET A 18 -6.87 19.32 -11.87
N ALA A 19 -7.13 19.30 -13.18
CA ALA A 19 -7.86 18.24 -13.87
C ALA A 19 -6.98 17.04 -14.27
N VAL A 20 -5.66 17.17 -14.18
CA VAL A 20 -4.79 15.98 -14.11
C VAL A 20 -5.01 15.34 -12.75
N ASN A 21 -5.93 14.38 -12.72
CA ASN A 21 -6.07 13.45 -11.61
C ASN A 21 -4.66 13.06 -11.14
N PRO A 22 -4.34 13.18 -9.83
CA PRO A 22 -3.06 12.71 -9.35
C PRO A 22 -2.95 11.26 -9.80
N LEU A 23 -1.86 10.96 -10.51
CA LEU A 23 -1.43 9.62 -10.82
C LEU A 23 -1.72 8.76 -9.59
N PHE A 24 -2.77 7.95 -9.66
CA PHE A 24 -3.03 6.97 -8.62
C PHE A 24 -1.79 6.09 -8.65
N SER A 25 -0.89 6.30 -7.68
CA SER A 25 0.24 5.42 -7.47
C SER A 25 -0.39 4.09 -7.17
N ASN A 26 -0.40 3.23 -8.19
CA ASN A 26 -0.80 1.86 -8.04
C ASN A 26 0.32 1.22 -7.22
N ASN A 27 0.23 1.38 -5.90
CA ASN A 27 1.01 0.62 -4.93
C ASN A 27 0.49 -0.81 -4.96
N ASN A 28 0.52 -1.44 -6.13
CA ASN A 28 0.55 -2.88 -6.24
C ASN A 28 1.88 -3.27 -5.59
N SER A 29 1.85 -3.46 -4.28
CA SER A 29 2.87 -4.16 -3.51
C SER A 29 2.86 -5.61 -3.98
N ASN A 30 3.36 -5.83 -5.21
CA ASN A 30 3.69 -7.16 -5.63
C ASN A 30 4.74 -7.67 -4.64
N PRO A 31 4.49 -8.79 -3.98
CA PRO A 31 5.43 -9.30 -3.02
C PRO A 31 6.76 -9.56 -3.72
N ASN A 32 7.86 -9.17 -3.06
CA ASN A 32 9.21 -9.34 -3.62
C ASN A 32 9.48 -10.81 -4.01
N HIS A 33 8.83 -11.74 -3.31
CA HIS A 33 8.89 -13.17 -3.57
C HIS A 33 7.57 -13.82 -3.20
N VAL A 34 7.12 -14.80 -3.98
CA VAL A 34 5.96 -15.63 -3.64
C VAL A 34 6.46 -17.02 -3.29
N TYR A 35 6.25 -17.44 -2.04
CA TYR A 35 6.70 -18.76 -1.61
C TYR A 35 5.87 -19.88 -2.27
N ASN A 36 6.55 -20.97 -2.63
CA ASN A 36 5.90 -22.16 -3.19
C ASN A 36 5.25 -23.04 -2.10
N LEU A 37 5.82 -23.01 -0.89
CA LEU A 37 5.34 -23.80 0.25
C LEU A 37 4.50 -22.93 1.19
N ASN A 38 3.67 -23.60 1.99
CA ASN A 38 2.79 -22.98 2.97
C ASN A 38 3.53 -22.66 4.27
N TYR A 39 4.52 -21.77 4.19
CA TYR A 39 5.13 -21.19 5.39
C TYR A 39 4.07 -20.36 6.12
N ALA A 40 3.78 -20.75 7.36
CA ALA A 40 2.72 -20.19 8.18
C ALA A 40 3.35 -19.47 9.38
N PRO A 41 3.64 -18.17 9.29
CA PRO A 41 4.03 -17.38 10.44
C PRO A 41 2.86 -17.16 11.40
N HIS A 42 3.14 -16.95 12.70
CA HIS A 42 2.15 -16.60 13.72
C HIS A 42 2.25 -15.13 14.16
N PHE A 43 1.24 -14.69 14.91
CA PHE A 43 1.20 -13.34 15.48
C PHE A 43 2.36 -13.06 16.43
N GLY A 44 2.99 -11.91 16.26
CA GLY A 44 4.12 -11.45 17.07
C GLY A 44 5.46 -11.58 16.36
N MET A 45 5.59 -12.49 15.37
CA MET A 45 6.84 -12.64 14.59
C MET A 45 7.26 -11.34 13.90
N PHE A 46 6.30 -10.54 13.44
CA PHE A 46 6.54 -9.31 12.68
C PHE A 46 6.25 -8.03 13.47
N LYS A 47 6.21 -8.09 14.81
CA LYS A 47 5.89 -6.91 15.65
C LYS A 47 6.83 -5.73 15.38
N ASN A 48 8.09 -5.98 15.09
CA ASN A 48 9.07 -4.93 14.81
C ASN A 48 8.97 -4.36 13.39
N HIS A 49 8.25 -5.03 12.49
CA HIS A 49 8.04 -4.59 11.11
C HIS A 49 6.67 -3.94 10.90
N ALA A 50 5.61 -4.57 11.42
CA ALA A 50 4.22 -4.17 11.19
C ALA A 50 3.52 -3.63 12.45
N GLY A 51 4.23 -3.57 13.59
CA GLY A 51 3.66 -3.16 14.86
C GLY A 51 2.88 -4.27 15.57
N SER A 52 2.21 -3.91 16.66
CA SER A 52 1.44 -4.85 17.48
C SER A 52 0.04 -5.14 16.93
N ASP A 53 -0.43 -4.35 15.97
CA ASP A 53 -1.75 -4.57 15.38
C ASP A 53 -1.77 -5.84 14.52
N ILE A 54 -2.90 -6.55 14.58
CA ILE A 54 -3.08 -7.84 13.93
C ILE A 54 -3.28 -7.65 12.42
N PHE A 55 -4.05 -6.63 12.03
CA PHE A 55 -4.32 -6.37 10.61
C PHE A 55 -3.05 -5.96 9.88
N ASN A 56 -2.25 -5.07 10.48
CA ASN A 56 -0.96 -4.69 9.92
C ASN A 56 -0.01 -5.90 9.75
N GLN A 57 0.02 -6.81 10.72
CA GLN A 57 0.84 -8.02 10.61
C GLN A 57 0.36 -8.98 9.51
N LEU A 58 -0.96 -9.12 9.31
CA LEU A 58 -1.53 -9.91 8.22
C LEU A 58 -1.24 -9.30 6.86
N GLU A 59 -1.33 -7.98 6.74
CA GLU A 59 -0.98 -7.26 5.53
C GLU A 59 0.51 -7.45 5.21
N PHE A 60 1.38 -7.35 6.20
CA PHE A 60 2.80 -7.62 6.04
C PHE A 60 3.10 -9.06 5.58
N ILE A 61 2.40 -10.06 6.13
CA ILE A 61 2.53 -11.46 5.71
C ILE A 61 2.20 -11.62 4.22
N LYS A 62 1.10 -11.02 3.78
CA LYS A 62 0.70 -11.00 2.37
C LYS A 62 1.74 -10.27 1.50
N ASP A 63 2.21 -9.11 1.93
CA ASP A 63 3.18 -8.29 1.19
C ASP A 63 4.57 -8.93 1.10
N GLN A 64 4.95 -9.76 2.07
CA GLN A 64 6.15 -10.61 1.99
C GLN A 64 5.95 -11.89 1.17
N GLY A 65 4.72 -12.12 0.67
CA GLY A 65 4.36 -13.22 -0.23
C GLY A 65 4.19 -14.58 0.44
N PHE A 66 3.95 -14.60 1.74
CA PHE A 66 3.47 -15.79 2.44
C PHE A 66 2.04 -16.11 2.02
N LYS A 67 1.74 -17.41 1.89
CA LYS A 67 0.43 -17.92 1.46
C LYS A 67 -0.40 -18.53 2.60
N ALA A 68 0.22 -18.76 3.75
CA ALA A 68 -0.40 -19.41 4.88
C ALA A 68 -0.16 -18.59 6.15
N PHE A 69 -0.95 -18.87 7.18
CA PHE A 69 -0.89 -18.25 8.50
C PHE A 69 -1.07 -19.33 9.56
N GLU A 70 -0.33 -19.24 10.66
CA GLU A 70 -0.36 -20.23 11.73
C GLU A 70 -1.49 -19.94 12.71
N ASP A 71 -2.54 -20.76 12.67
CA ASP A 71 -3.67 -20.76 13.62
C ASP A 71 -3.89 -22.16 14.21
N ASN A 72 -2.90 -22.65 14.95
CA ASN A 72 -2.93 -24.01 15.54
C ASN A 72 -3.21 -24.04 17.05
N GLY A 73 -3.50 -22.88 17.66
CA GLY A 73 -3.80 -22.77 19.10
C GLY A 73 -2.65 -23.15 20.04
N MET A 74 -1.44 -23.43 19.54
CA MET A 74 -0.31 -23.88 20.37
C MET A 74 0.29 -22.80 21.27
N LYS A 75 -0.10 -21.53 21.05
CA LYS A 75 0.34 -20.38 21.87
C LYS A 75 0.00 -20.50 23.36
N ASN A 76 -1.03 -21.28 23.73
CA ASN A 76 -1.54 -21.40 25.10
C ASN A 76 -1.15 -22.72 25.80
N ARG A 77 -0.15 -23.45 25.29
CA ARG A 77 0.29 -24.74 25.85
C ARG A 77 1.60 -24.63 26.61
#